data_AF-A0A7S2J0Y6-F1
#
_entry.id   AF-A0A7S2J0Y6-F1
#
_cell.length_a   1.000
_cell.length_b   1.000
_cell.length_c   1.000
_cell.angle_alpha   90.00
_cell.angle_beta   90.00
_cell.angle_gamma   90.00
#
_symmetry.space_group_name_H-M   'P 1'
#
loop_
_entity.id
_entity.type
_entity.pdbx_description
1 polymer ?
#
loop_
_entity_poly.entity_id
_entity_poly.type
_entity_poly.pdbx_seq_one_letter_code
_entity_poly.pdbx_strand_id
1 'polypeptide(L)'
;EAALETAAAALARPAGDASGPQLLQAALRALGRLVCAMRAPALGASAAELACHVLGAAGAPRSAEQCRTQSLQLLRSMARDRAPGLWSEKVCSLVVPIVCSAAKDGAPDLDDLDDVALPTQAARECLRALARADPHRVVPEVLDFARKASESVDALDRAAAVHALSFALCGAQEASAGWAGPLANALSDRTVWVRQAACEGTAMLAEALRPDPAATEGLITLRAALA
;
A
#
# COMPACT_ATOMS: atom_id res chain seq x y z
N GLU A 1 -12.52 -8.36 -19.30
CA GLU A 1 -12.56 -7.23 -20.27
C GLU A 1 -13.72 -6.26 -20.04
N ALA A 2 -14.98 -6.65 -20.27
CA ALA A 2 -16.12 -5.72 -20.20
C ALA A 2 -16.25 -4.95 -18.87
N ALA A 3 -15.98 -5.59 -17.72
CA ALA A 3 -16.01 -4.92 -16.41
C ALA A 3 -14.87 -3.89 -16.23
N LEU A 4 -13.70 -4.14 -16.82
CA LEU A 4 -12.55 -3.24 -16.79
C LEU A 4 -12.79 -2.03 -17.70
N GLU A 5 -13.30 -2.26 -18.91
CA GLU A 5 -13.71 -1.19 -19.83
C GLU A 5 -14.79 -0.28 -19.23
N THR A 6 -15.76 -0.88 -18.53
CA THR A 6 -16.81 -0.14 -17.82
C THR A 6 -16.23 0.71 -16.68
N ALA A 7 -15.26 0.19 -15.92
CA ALA A 7 -14.61 0.92 -14.85
C ALA A 7 -13.75 2.09 -15.37
N ALA A 8 -12.97 1.86 -16.44
CA ALA A 8 -12.22 2.90 -17.12
C ALA A 8 -13.14 4.01 -17.67
N ALA A 9 -14.23 3.62 -18.32
CA ALA A 9 -15.23 4.56 -18.83
C ALA A 9 -15.91 5.35 -17.71
N ALA A 10 -16.19 4.73 -16.57
CA ALA A 10 -16.78 5.40 -15.41
C ALA A 10 -15.84 6.44 -14.77
N LEU A 11 -14.53 6.19 -14.80
CA LEU A 11 -13.49 7.11 -14.30
C LEU A 11 -13.21 8.26 -15.27
N ALA A 12 -13.37 8.05 -16.58
CA ALA A 12 -13.07 9.03 -17.63
C ALA A 12 -14.20 10.03 -17.91
N ARG A 13 -15.36 9.93 -17.23
CA ARG A 13 -16.48 10.84 -17.47
C ARG A 13 -16.17 12.28 -17.03
N PRO A 14 -16.60 13.29 -17.80
CA PRO A 14 -16.31 14.70 -17.51
C PRO A 14 -16.91 15.13 -16.18
N ALA A 15 -16.24 16.11 -15.54
CA ALA A 15 -16.47 16.55 -14.15
C ALA A 15 -17.90 17.02 -13.78
N GLY A 16 -18.82 17.10 -14.74
CA GLY A 16 -20.24 17.41 -14.52
C GLY A 16 -21.16 16.19 -14.35
N ASP A 17 -20.71 14.96 -14.66
CA ASP A 17 -21.51 13.74 -14.51
C ASP A 17 -20.99 12.89 -13.33
N ALA A 18 -21.40 13.27 -12.12
CA ALA A 18 -20.99 12.59 -10.88
C ALA A 18 -21.48 11.13 -10.75
N SER A 19 -22.36 10.68 -11.67
CA SER A 19 -22.95 9.35 -11.61
C SER A 19 -21.93 8.22 -11.78
N GLY A 20 -20.91 8.40 -12.64
CA GLY A 20 -19.90 7.38 -12.94
C GLY A 20 -19.08 6.96 -11.72
N PRO A 21 -18.37 7.89 -11.05
CA PRO A 21 -17.61 7.59 -9.83
C PRO A 21 -18.48 7.05 -8.69
N GLN A 22 -19.71 7.56 -8.51
CA GLN A 22 -20.62 7.08 -7.48
C GLN A 22 -21.06 5.62 -7.73
N LEU A 23 -21.40 5.28 -8.97
CA LEU A 23 -21.74 3.92 -9.37
C LEU A 23 -20.57 2.97 -9.15
N LEU A 24 -19.36 3.37 -9.56
CA LEU A 24 -18.15 2.57 -9.36
C LEU A 24 -17.87 2.33 -7.87
N GLN A 25 -18.01 3.36 -7.02
CA GLN A 25 -17.87 3.19 -5.58
C GLN A 25 -18.90 2.22 -4.99
N ALA A 26 -20.17 2.33 -5.40
CA ALA A 26 -21.22 1.43 -4.96
C ALA A 26 -20.92 -0.01 -5.39
N ALA A 27 -20.42 -0.19 -6.63
CA ALA A 27 -20.02 -1.49 -7.16
C ALA A 27 -18.83 -2.09 -6.39
N LEU A 28 -17.79 -1.31 -6.09
CA LEU A 28 -16.64 -1.76 -5.29
C LEU A 28 -17.07 -2.20 -3.89
N ARG A 29 -17.96 -1.44 -3.24
CA ARG A 29 -18.53 -1.81 -1.93
C ARG A 29 -19.35 -3.09 -1.97
N ALA A 30 -20.22 -3.22 -2.97
CA ALA A 30 -21.04 -4.42 -3.16
C ALA A 30 -20.15 -5.64 -3.43
N LEU A 31 -19.12 -5.48 -4.26
CA LEU A 31 -18.16 -6.52 -4.58
C LEU A 31 -17.39 -6.98 -3.35
N GLY A 32 -16.97 -6.06 -2.47
CA GLY A 32 -16.30 -6.43 -1.22
C GLY A 32 -17.17 -7.30 -0.31
N ARG A 33 -18.47 -6.98 -0.20
CA ARG A 33 -19.42 -7.82 0.55
C ARG A 33 -19.61 -9.18 -0.12
N LEU A 34 -19.71 -9.20 -1.45
CA LEU A 34 -19.93 -10.44 -2.21
C LEU A 34 -18.72 -11.38 -2.15
N VAL A 35 -17.50 -10.86 -2.29
CA VAL A 35 -16.25 -11.63 -2.19
C VAL A 35 -16.16 -12.30 -0.82
N CYS A 36 -16.39 -11.55 0.26
CA CYS A 36 -16.36 -12.10 1.62
C CYS A 36 -17.48 -13.12 1.88
N ALA A 37 -18.69 -12.89 1.33
CA ALA A 37 -19.81 -13.80 1.51
C ALA A 37 -19.65 -15.11 0.73
N MET A 38 -19.16 -15.04 -0.50
CA MET A 38 -19.04 -16.20 -1.40
C MET A 38 -17.73 -16.96 -1.25
N ARG A 39 -16.65 -16.28 -0.82
CA ARG A 39 -15.30 -16.85 -0.70
C ARG A 39 -14.80 -17.57 -1.96
N ALA A 40 -15.28 -17.13 -3.12
CA ALA A 40 -14.95 -17.74 -4.40
C ALA A 40 -13.61 -17.18 -4.93
N PRO A 41 -12.56 -18.01 -5.13
CA PRO A 41 -11.25 -17.54 -5.58
C PRO A 41 -11.27 -16.75 -6.88
N ALA A 42 -12.07 -17.18 -7.87
CA ALA A 42 -12.19 -16.50 -9.15
C ALA A 42 -12.81 -15.09 -9.02
N LEU A 43 -13.79 -14.94 -8.12
CA LEU A 43 -14.40 -13.64 -7.81
C LEU A 43 -13.39 -12.74 -7.09
N GLY A 44 -12.63 -13.29 -6.15
CA GLY A 44 -11.54 -12.58 -5.47
C GLY A 44 -10.48 -12.07 -6.45
N ALA A 45 -10.01 -12.92 -7.37
CA ALA A 45 -9.03 -12.51 -8.38
C ALA A 45 -9.56 -11.37 -9.26
N SER A 46 -10.79 -11.50 -9.76
CA SER A 46 -11.44 -10.46 -10.58
C SER A 46 -11.62 -9.15 -9.81
N ALA A 47 -11.97 -9.23 -8.52
CA ALA A 47 -12.11 -8.07 -7.65
C ALA A 47 -10.78 -7.37 -7.39
N ALA A 48 -9.70 -8.14 -7.18
CA ALA A 48 -8.36 -7.61 -7.04
C ALA A 48 -7.87 -6.93 -8.32
N GLU A 49 -8.10 -7.54 -9.50
CA GLU A 49 -7.76 -6.96 -10.80
C GLU A 49 -8.49 -5.63 -11.03
N LEU A 50 -9.80 -5.58 -10.74
CA LEU A 50 -10.58 -4.35 -10.83
C LEU A 50 -10.05 -3.26 -9.89
N ALA A 51 -9.80 -3.61 -8.62
CA ALA A 51 -9.23 -2.67 -7.65
C ALA A 51 -7.88 -2.12 -8.10
N CYS A 52 -7.00 -2.99 -8.60
CA CYS A 52 -5.70 -2.62 -9.15
C CYS A 52 -5.83 -1.69 -10.36
N HIS A 53 -6.80 -1.93 -11.23
CA HIS A 53 -7.07 -1.07 -12.38
C HIS A 53 -7.50 0.35 -11.95
N VAL A 54 -8.41 0.44 -10.97
CA VAL A 54 -8.84 1.74 -10.42
C VAL A 54 -7.67 2.49 -9.76
N LEU A 55 -6.76 1.77 -9.09
CA LEU A 55 -5.57 2.35 -8.48
C LEU A 55 -4.53 2.81 -9.51
N GLY A 56 -4.36 2.05 -10.59
CA GLY A 56 -3.42 2.35 -11.67
C GLY A 56 -3.88 3.43 -12.66
N ALA A 57 -5.13 3.91 -12.57
CA ALA A 57 -5.65 4.97 -13.42
C ALA A 57 -4.98 6.33 -13.10
N ALA A 58 -3.86 6.59 -13.78
CA ALA A 58 -3.10 7.84 -13.70
C ALA A 58 -3.91 9.04 -14.23
N GLY A 59 -3.71 10.22 -13.64
CA GLY A 59 -4.34 11.47 -14.10
C GLY A 59 -5.83 11.60 -13.78
N ALA A 60 -6.44 10.66 -13.04
CA ALA A 60 -7.86 10.73 -12.73
C ALA A 60 -8.19 11.92 -11.78
N PRO A 61 -9.34 12.59 -12.00
CA PRO A 61 -9.77 13.76 -11.22
C PRO A 61 -9.95 13.45 -9.73
N ARG A 62 -10.04 14.47 -8.87
CA ARG A 62 -10.31 14.31 -7.41
C ARG A 62 -11.52 13.42 -7.10
N SER A 63 -12.52 13.37 -7.99
CA SER A 63 -13.67 12.46 -7.87
C SER A 63 -13.30 10.97 -7.87
N ALA A 64 -12.13 10.60 -8.40
CA ALA A 64 -11.59 9.24 -8.38
C ALA A 64 -10.92 8.88 -7.04
N GLU A 65 -10.63 9.85 -6.18
CA GLU A 65 -9.99 9.62 -4.87
C GLU A 65 -10.82 8.65 -4.02
N GLN A 66 -12.13 8.86 -3.96
CA GLN A 66 -13.04 7.96 -3.27
C GLN A 66 -13.05 6.56 -3.87
N CYS A 67 -12.97 6.42 -5.20
CA CYS A 67 -12.87 5.12 -5.87
C CYS A 67 -11.57 4.37 -5.50
N ARG A 68 -10.44 5.09 -5.42
CA ARG A 68 -9.15 4.53 -4.97
C ARG A 68 -9.24 4.06 -3.52
N THR A 69 -9.78 4.90 -2.63
CA THR A 69 -10.00 4.52 -1.23
C THR A 69 -10.89 3.29 -1.10
N GLN A 70 -11.99 3.21 -1.86
CA GLN A 70 -12.86 2.02 -1.87
C GLN A 70 -12.16 0.77 -2.43
N SER A 71 -11.30 0.92 -3.44
CA SER A 71 -10.50 -0.19 -3.99
C SER A 71 -9.51 -0.74 -2.97
N LEU A 72 -8.86 0.13 -2.20
CA LEU A 72 -7.97 -0.26 -1.11
C LEU A 72 -8.73 -0.91 0.04
N GLN A 73 -9.93 -0.40 0.37
CA GLN A 73 -10.79 -1.01 1.38
C GLN A 73 -11.27 -2.41 0.97
N LEU A 74 -11.60 -2.62 -0.30
CA LEU A 74 -11.91 -3.93 -0.87
C LEU A 74 -10.74 -4.90 -0.68
N LEU A 75 -9.53 -4.55 -1.16
CA LEU A 75 -8.33 -5.37 -0.99
C LEU A 75 -8.03 -5.67 0.49
N ARG A 76 -8.15 -4.66 1.36
CA ARG A 76 -7.98 -4.82 2.81
C ARG A 76 -9.01 -5.77 3.42
N SER A 77 -10.28 -5.73 2.99
CA SER A 77 -11.30 -6.67 3.47
C SER A 77 -11.02 -8.11 3.03
N MET A 78 -10.54 -8.29 1.79
CA MET A 78 -10.12 -9.59 1.28
C MET A 78 -8.93 -10.14 2.06
N ALA A 79 -7.95 -9.29 2.42
CA ALA A 79 -6.81 -9.68 3.26
C ALA A 79 -7.25 -10.15 4.65
N ARG A 80 -8.27 -9.49 5.23
CA ARG A 80 -8.80 -9.82 6.55
C ARG A 80 -9.63 -11.10 6.58
N ASP A 81 -10.39 -11.41 5.54
CA ASP A 81 -11.21 -12.63 5.50
C ASP A 81 -10.34 -13.90 5.45
N ARG A 82 -9.10 -13.81 4.94
CA ARG A 82 -8.11 -14.90 4.90
C ARG A 82 -8.64 -16.20 4.27
N ALA A 83 -9.66 -16.13 3.41
CA ALA A 83 -10.19 -17.34 2.80
C ALA A 83 -9.16 -17.98 1.86
N PRO A 84 -8.97 -19.31 1.93
CA PRO A 84 -7.98 -20.01 1.12
C PRO A 84 -8.17 -19.73 -0.37
N GLY A 85 -7.07 -19.48 -1.07
CA GLY A 85 -7.07 -19.27 -2.52
C GLY A 85 -7.45 -17.86 -2.99
N LEU A 86 -7.97 -16.98 -2.12
CA LEU A 86 -8.20 -15.57 -2.49
C LEU A 86 -6.87 -14.84 -2.80
N TRP A 87 -5.81 -15.17 -2.06
CA TRP A 87 -4.46 -14.59 -2.20
C TRP A 87 -3.49 -15.59 -2.82
N SER A 88 -3.80 -15.99 -4.06
CA SER A 88 -2.83 -16.74 -4.88
C SER A 88 -1.56 -15.91 -5.12
N GLU A 89 -0.44 -16.56 -5.41
CA GLU A 89 0.83 -15.90 -5.74
C GLU A 89 0.65 -14.84 -6.84
N LYS A 90 -0.06 -15.18 -7.92
CA LYS A 90 -0.41 -14.25 -9.00
C LYS A 90 -1.15 -13.00 -8.50
N VAL A 91 -2.09 -13.16 -7.58
CA VAL A 91 -2.84 -12.02 -7.01
C VAL A 91 -1.94 -11.17 -6.14
N CYS A 92 -1.08 -11.78 -5.31
CA CYS A 92 -0.13 -11.05 -4.48
C CYS A 92 0.86 -10.22 -5.31
N SER A 93 1.51 -10.82 -6.31
CA SER A 93 2.48 -10.12 -7.16
C SER A 93 1.84 -9.02 -8.03
N LEU A 94 0.53 -9.11 -8.32
CA LEU A 94 -0.21 -8.01 -8.95
C LEU A 94 -0.51 -6.89 -7.94
N VAL A 95 -1.06 -7.24 -6.78
CA VAL A 95 -1.63 -6.28 -5.84
C VAL A 95 -0.56 -5.51 -5.07
N VAL A 96 0.47 -6.20 -4.56
CA VAL A 96 1.44 -5.59 -3.63
C VAL A 96 2.15 -4.38 -4.24
N PRO A 97 2.75 -4.45 -5.46
CA PRO A 97 3.42 -3.30 -6.05
C PRO A 97 2.50 -2.10 -6.30
N ILE A 98 1.24 -2.36 -6.65
CA ILE A 98 0.24 -1.31 -6.90
C ILE A 98 -0.17 -0.62 -5.58
N VAL A 99 -0.37 -1.39 -4.52
CA VAL A 99 -0.68 -0.84 -3.19
C VAL A 99 0.53 -0.09 -2.62
N CYS A 100 1.75 -0.60 -2.81
CA CYS A 100 2.98 0.12 -2.48
C CYS A 100 3.07 1.47 -3.19
N SER A 101 2.77 1.50 -4.49
CA SER A 101 2.73 2.75 -5.27
C SER A 101 1.63 3.69 -4.79
N ALA A 102 0.47 3.17 -4.39
CA ALA A 102 -0.63 3.96 -3.83
C ALA A 102 -0.35 4.49 -2.41
N ALA A 103 0.66 3.96 -1.71
CA ALA A 103 1.12 4.47 -0.42
C ALA A 103 2.08 5.67 -0.55
N LYS A 104 2.40 6.07 -1.79
CA LYS A 104 3.11 7.30 -2.11
C LYS A 104 2.23 8.49 -1.77
N ASP A 105 2.71 9.30 -0.83
CA ASP A 105 2.01 10.51 -0.44
C ASP A 105 2.27 11.67 -1.39
N GLY A 106 1.49 12.74 -1.23
CA GLY A 106 1.86 14.04 -1.78
C GLY A 106 3.12 14.59 -1.13
N ALA A 107 3.75 15.57 -1.76
CA ALA A 107 4.70 16.40 -1.04
C ALA A 107 3.94 17.10 0.11
N PRO A 108 4.44 17.05 1.36
CA PRO A 108 3.77 17.68 2.48
C PRO A 108 3.56 19.16 2.18
N ASP A 109 2.34 19.63 2.41
CA ASP A 109 2.08 21.07 2.43
C ASP A 109 2.73 21.63 3.70
N LEU A 110 3.48 22.72 3.57
CA LEU A 110 4.17 23.32 4.72
C LEU A 110 3.17 23.83 5.76
N ASP A 111 1.92 24.10 5.33
CA ASP A 111 0.85 24.59 6.18
C ASP A 111 0.04 23.46 6.86
N ASP A 112 0.16 22.21 6.40
CA ASP A 112 -0.60 21.05 6.93
C ASP A 112 0.24 19.75 6.85
N LEU A 113 1.32 19.71 7.64
CA LEU A 113 2.28 18.59 7.69
C LEU A 113 1.65 17.25 8.14
N ASP A 114 0.49 17.29 8.80
CA ASP A 114 -0.20 16.13 9.35
C ASP A 114 -1.29 15.55 8.42
N ASP A 115 -1.64 16.24 7.31
CA ASP A 115 -2.70 15.77 6.42
C ASP A 115 -2.16 14.77 5.38
N VAL A 116 -2.51 13.50 5.59
CA VAL A 116 -2.22 12.41 4.66
C VAL A 116 -3.47 12.16 3.83
N ALA A 117 -3.34 12.20 2.50
CA ALA A 117 -4.46 11.93 1.62
C ALA A 117 -5.12 10.58 1.94
N LEU A 118 -6.45 10.55 1.96
CA LEU A 118 -7.22 9.37 2.37
C LEU A 118 -6.83 8.07 1.63
N PRO A 119 -6.58 8.08 0.30
CA PRO A 119 -6.11 6.88 -0.39
C PRO A 119 -4.72 6.44 0.08
N THR A 120 -3.80 7.37 0.33
CA THR A 120 -2.45 7.07 0.82
C THR A 120 -2.54 6.35 2.16
N GLN A 121 -3.33 6.88 3.09
CA GLN A 121 -3.53 6.24 4.39
C GLN A 121 -4.23 4.88 4.26
N ALA A 122 -5.22 4.76 3.37
CA ALA A 122 -5.88 3.49 3.09
C ALA A 122 -4.91 2.45 2.49
N ALA A 123 -3.92 2.87 1.70
CA ALA A 123 -2.92 1.99 1.10
C ALA A 123 -1.93 1.48 2.14
N ARG A 124 -1.41 2.37 2.99
CA ARG A 124 -0.58 2.02 4.16
C ARG A 124 -1.28 0.99 5.06
N GLU A 125 -2.56 1.22 5.37
CA GLU A 125 -3.39 0.29 6.15
C GLU A 125 -3.72 -1.03 5.41
N CYS A 126 -3.77 -1.00 4.09
CA CYS A 126 -3.93 -2.19 3.27
C CYS A 126 -2.66 -3.05 3.31
N LEU A 127 -1.47 -2.47 3.17
CA LEU A 127 -0.19 -3.19 3.29
C LEU A 127 -0.05 -3.89 4.64
N ARG A 128 -0.41 -3.20 5.72
CA ARG A 128 -0.43 -3.77 7.07
C ARG A 128 -1.36 -4.99 7.15
N ALA A 129 -2.54 -4.93 6.53
CA ALA A 129 -3.49 -6.05 6.53
C ALA A 129 -3.02 -7.21 5.66
N LEU A 130 -2.42 -6.93 4.50
CA LEU A 130 -1.84 -7.93 3.59
C LEU A 130 -0.70 -8.68 4.27
N ALA A 131 0.26 -7.95 4.84
CA ALA A 131 1.41 -8.55 5.52
C ALA A 131 1.00 -9.32 6.78
N ARG A 132 -0.05 -8.87 7.48
CA ARG A 132 -0.63 -9.64 8.59
C ARG A 132 -1.30 -10.94 8.13
N ALA A 133 -1.84 -10.98 6.91
CA ALA A 133 -2.53 -12.15 6.39
C ALA A 133 -1.55 -13.23 5.92
N ASP A 134 -0.49 -12.83 5.21
CA ASP A 134 0.53 -13.72 4.67
C ASP A 134 1.90 -13.01 4.62
N PRO A 135 2.63 -12.95 5.74
CA PRO A 135 3.89 -12.21 5.81
C PRO A 135 4.96 -12.82 4.90
N HIS A 136 4.98 -14.15 4.76
CA HIS A 136 5.97 -14.86 3.95
C HIS A 136 5.88 -14.52 2.46
N ARG A 137 4.69 -14.16 1.95
CA ARG A 137 4.54 -13.72 0.56
C ARG A 137 4.64 -12.20 0.40
N VAL A 138 4.04 -11.44 1.32
CA VAL A 138 3.89 -9.99 1.15
C VAL A 138 5.18 -9.26 1.51
N VAL A 139 5.87 -9.62 2.59
CA VAL A 139 7.07 -8.90 3.06
C VAL A 139 8.20 -8.94 2.01
N PRO A 140 8.50 -10.07 1.34
CA PRO A 140 9.51 -10.10 0.29
C PRO A 140 9.20 -9.18 -0.90
N GLU A 141 7.95 -9.15 -1.36
CA GLU A 141 7.50 -8.27 -2.45
C GLU A 141 7.62 -6.78 -2.06
N VAL A 142 7.24 -6.43 -0.82
CA VAL A 142 7.39 -5.06 -0.31
C VAL A 142 8.86 -4.68 -0.14
N LEU A 143 9.73 -5.60 0.28
CA LEU A 143 11.17 -5.36 0.40
C LEU A 143 11.82 -5.12 -0.97
N ASP A 144 11.45 -5.91 -1.98
CA ASP A 144 11.93 -5.72 -3.35
C ASP A 144 11.48 -4.36 -3.91
N PHE A 145 10.20 -4.00 -3.72
CA PHE A 145 9.69 -2.67 -4.03
C PHE A 145 10.50 -1.58 -3.31
N ALA A 146 10.68 -1.69 -2.00
CA ALA A 146 11.33 -0.67 -1.19
C ALA A 146 12.80 -0.47 -1.58
N ARG A 147 13.53 -1.54 -1.91
CA ARG A 147 14.90 -1.44 -2.42
C ARG A 147 14.95 -0.62 -3.70
N LYS A 148 14.15 -0.97 -4.71
CA LYS A 148 14.08 -0.25 -5.99
C LYS A 148 13.65 1.21 -5.81
N ALA A 149 12.61 1.44 -5.03
CA ALA A 149 12.06 2.77 -4.81
C ALA A 149 13.02 3.66 -3.98
N SER A 150 13.82 3.10 -3.08
CA SER A 150 14.82 3.85 -2.30
C SER A 150 15.96 4.43 -3.15
N GLU A 151 16.19 3.89 -4.35
CA GLU A 151 17.19 4.36 -5.31
C GLU A 151 16.60 5.38 -6.31
N SER A 152 15.30 5.69 -6.23
CA SER A 152 14.64 6.62 -7.15
C SER A 152 15.16 8.05 -6.99
N VAL A 153 15.25 8.77 -8.11
CA VAL A 153 15.55 10.21 -8.11
C VAL A 153 14.41 11.03 -7.49
N ASP A 154 13.17 10.52 -7.56
CA ASP A 154 11.98 11.14 -6.99
C ASP A 154 11.94 10.88 -5.47
N ALA A 155 11.93 11.96 -4.69
CA ALA A 155 11.91 11.86 -3.25
C ALA A 155 10.58 11.33 -2.69
N LEU A 156 9.48 11.44 -3.45
CA LEU A 156 8.22 10.84 -3.06
C LEU A 156 8.25 9.31 -3.20
N ASP A 157 8.95 8.77 -4.21
CA ASP A 157 9.16 7.32 -4.33
C ASP A 157 10.02 6.79 -3.18
N ARG A 158 11.08 7.52 -2.81
CA ARG A 158 11.94 7.14 -1.68
C ARG A 158 11.18 7.18 -0.35
N ALA A 159 10.30 8.17 -0.13
CA ALA A 159 9.41 8.19 1.04
C ALA A 159 8.38 7.05 1.01
N ALA A 160 7.81 6.74 -0.16
CA ALA A 160 6.89 5.62 -0.34
C ALA A 160 7.54 4.28 0.00
N ALA A 161 8.83 4.10 -0.35
CA ALA A 161 9.62 2.91 0.01
C ALA A 161 9.63 2.69 1.53
N VAL A 162 9.88 3.75 2.29
CA VAL A 162 9.89 3.73 3.76
C VAL A 162 8.52 3.38 4.31
N HIS A 163 7.47 4.13 3.93
CA HIS A 163 6.12 3.89 4.47
C HIS A 163 5.60 2.50 4.11
N ALA A 164 5.80 2.05 2.88
CA ALA A 164 5.35 0.74 2.46
C ALA A 164 5.99 -0.36 3.31
N LEU A 165 7.31 -0.27 3.52
CA LEU A 165 8.06 -1.23 4.32
C LEU A 165 7.66 -1.18 5.80
N SER A 166 7.57 0.00 6.39
CA SER A 166 7.19 0.16 7.80
C SER A 166 5.79 -0.41 8.08
N PHE A 167 4.80 -0.10 7.24
CA PHE A 167 3.44 -0.61 7.45
C PHE A 167 3.34 -2.12 7.23
N ALA A 168 4.03 -2.67 6.24
CA ALA A 168 4.09 -4.11 6.01
C ALA A 168 4.73 -4.85 7.20
N LEU A 169 5.90 -4.39 7.66
CA LEU A 169 6.59 -4.97 8.82
C LEU A 169 5.79 -4.82 10.12
N CYS A 170 5.10 -3.70 10.35
CA CYS A 170 4.14 -3.58 11.47
C CYS A 170 2.99 -4.60 11.38
N GLY A 171 2.56 -4.94 10.15
CA GLY A 171 1.53 -5.93 9.89
C GLY A 171 2.01 -7.35 10.20
N ALA A 172 3.20 -7.68 9.71
CA ALA A 172 3.86 -8.96 9.90
C ALA A 172 4.30 -9.20 11.35
N GLN A 173 4.75 -8.13 12.05
CA GLN A 173 5.41 -8.18 13.37
C GLN A 173 6.70 -9.01 13.39
N GLU A 174 7.22 -9.34 12.22
CA GLU A 174 8.46 -10.07 12.00
C GLU A 174 9.25 -9.39 10.88
N ALA A 175 10.56 -9.54 10.91
CA ALA A 175 11.46 -8.97 9.92
C ALA A 175 12.37 -10.05 9.32
N SER A 176 12.84 -9.81 8.10
CA SER A 176 13.81 -10.68 7.43
C SER A 176 15.14 -9.96 7.26
N ALA A 177 16.23 -10.70 7.11
CA ALA A 177 17.57 -10.12 6.99
C ALA A 177 17.64 -9.02 5.91
N GLY A 178 18.34 -7.93 6.22
CA GLY A 178 18.51 -6.80 5.30
C GLY A 178 17.28 -5.90 5.15
N TRP A 179 16.25 -6.03 5.99
CA TRP A 179 15.08 -5.15 5.96
C TRP A 179 15.41 -3.69 6.26
N ALA A 180 16.41 -3.43 7.11
CA ALA A 180 16.72 -2.07 7.57
C ALA A 180 17.42 -1.20 6.50
N GLY A 181 17.96 -1.79 5.43
CA GLY A 181 18.75 -1.06 4.42
C GLY A 181 18.02 0.16 3.81
N PRO A 182 16.80 0.00 3.26
CA PRO A 182 16.03 1.12 2.73
C PRO A 182 15.77 2.23 3.75
N LEU A 183 15.47 1.89 5.01
CA LEU A 183 15.24 2.88 6.07
C LEU A 183 16.53 3.58 6.49
N ALA A 184 17.63 2.85 6.63
CA ALA A 184 18.94 3.41 6.97
C ALA A 184 19.41 4.43 5.92
N ASN A 185 19.25 4.11 4.63
CA ASN A 185 19.54 5.04 3.55
C ASN A 185 18.64 6.29 3.62
N ALA A 186 17.36 6.10 3.93
CA ALA A 186 16.40 7.19 4.03
C ALA A 186 16.64 8.13 5.24
N LEU A 187 17.20 7.62 6.35
CA LEU A 187 17.60 8.44 7.50
C LEU A 187 18.68 9.48 7.15
N SER A 188 19.55 9.17 6.19
CA SER A 188 20.58 10.08 5.67
C SER A 188 20.18 10.76 4.35
N ASP A 189 18.90 10.70 3.94
CA ASP A 189 18.46 11.29 2.67
C ASP A 189 18.66 12.80 2.64
N ARG A 190 18.98 13.35 1.47
CA ARG A 190 19.10 14.81 1.27
C ARG A 190 17.78 15.56 1.51
N THR A 191 16.65 14.90 1.35
CA THR A 191 15.31 15.49 1.39
C THR A 191 14.71 15.33 2.78
N VAL A 192 14.26 16.45 3.37
CA VAL A 192 13.75 16.48 4.76
C VAL A 192 12.59 15.49 4.97
N TRP A 193 11.61 15.45 4.07
CA TRP A 193 10.45 14.57 4.23
C TRP A 193 10.80 13.08 4.14
N VAL A 194 11.87 12.70 3.43
CA VAL A 194 12.30 11.30 3.35
C VAL A 194 12.90 10.88 4.68
N ARG A 195 13.72 11.77 5.28
CA ARG A 195 14.25 11.56 6.63
C ARG A 195 13.14 11.50 7.68
N GLN A 196 12.14 12.37 7.58
CA GLN A 196 10.97 12.35 8.47
C GLN A 196 10.23 11.01 8.40
N ALA A 197 9.89 10.55 7.18
CA ALA A 197 9.26 9.25 6.98
C ALA A 197 10.11 8.12 7.59
N ALA A 198 11.44 8.18 7.46
CA ALA A 198 12.36 7.20 8.02
C ALA A 198 12.41 7.22 9.55
N CYS A 199 12.37 8.40 10.17
CA CYS A 199 12.29 8.55 11.63
C CYS A 199 10.97 7.98 12.17
N GLU A 200 9.84 8.36 11.57
CA GLU A 200 8.50 7.85 11.93
C GLU A 200 8.44 6.32 11.76
N GLY A 201 8.90 5.82 10.61
CA GLY A 201 8.97 4.41 10.30
C GLY A 201 9.85 3.63 11.30
N THR A 202 10.98 4.20 11.71
CA THR A 202 11.88 3.60 12.71
C THR A 202 11.20 3.50 14.08
N ALA A 203 10.53 4.56 14.52
CA ALA A 203 9.78 4.57 15.79
C ALA A 203 8.65 3.52 15.78
N MET A 204 7.85 3.49 14.71
CA MET A 204 6.78 2.51 14.55
C MET A 204 7.29 1.06 14.61
N LEU A 205 8.45 0.79 14.01
CA LEU A 205 9.02 -0.57 13.96
C LEU A 205 9.67 -1.01 15.26
N ALA A 206 10.28 -0.07 15.99
CA ALA A 206 10.81 -0.35 17.33
C ALA A 206 9.71 -0.82 18.30
N GLU A 207 8.48 -0.35 18.13
CA GLU A 207 7.32 -0.78 18.93
C GLU A 207 6.65 -2.05 18.39
N ALA A 208 6.59 -2.21 17.07
CA ALA A 208 5.76 -3.25 16.44
C ALA A 208 6.46 -4.59 16.24
N LEU A 209 7.78 -4.60 16.01
CA LEU A 209 8.52 -5.83 15.72
C LEU A 209 8.71 -6.66 16.99
N ARG A 210 8.47 -7.97 16.87
CA ARG A 210 8.78 -8.89 17.96
C ARG A 210 10.30 -9.03 18.11
N PRO A 211 10.81 -9.28 19.33
CA PRO A 211 12.22 -9.56 19.51
C PRO A 211 12.64 -10.80 18.72
N ASP A 212 13.49 -10.60 17.72
CA ASP A 212 14.14 -11.65 16.95
C ASP A 212 15.53 -11.16 16.47
N PRO A 213 16.46 -12.06 16.09
CA PRO A 213 17.79 -11.66 15.63
C PRO A 213 17.79 -10.67 14.45
N ALA A 214 16.94 -10.86 13.45
CA ALA A 214 16.85 -9.99 12.29
C ALA A 214 16.23 -8.63 12.64
N ALA A 215 15.20 -8.58 13.50
CA ALA A 215 14.70 -7.31 14.03
C ALA A 215 15.79 -6.58 14.82
N THR A 216 16.54 -7.29 15.68
CA THR A 216 17.61 -6.71 16.51
C THR A 216 18.73 -6.12 15.65
N GLU A 217 19.23 -6.90 14.68
CA GLU A 217 20.27 -6.46 13.73
C GLU A 217 19.82 -5.23 12.94
N GLY A 218 18.57 -5.24 12.45
CA GLY A 218 17.99 -4.11 11.74
C GLY A 218 17.89 -2.86 12.60
N LEU A 219 17.40 -2.97 13.84
CA LEU A 219 17.31 -1.83 14.76
C LEU A 219 18.69 -1.27 15.13
N ILE A 220 19.72 -2.12 15.28
CA ILE A 220 21.11 -1.67 15.46
C ILE A 220 21.59 -0.88 14.23
N THR A 221 21.26 -1.35 13.03
CA THR A 221 21.58 -0.66 11.77
C THR A 221 20.93 0.71 11.70
N LEU A 222 19.64 0.81 12.04
CA LEU A 222 18.92 2.09 12.09
C LEU A 222 19.51 3.04 13.14
N ARG A 223 19.87 2.52 14.32
CA ARG A 223 20.53 3.32 15.37
C ARG A 223 21.87 3.87 14.89
N ALA A 224 22.65 3.09 14.15
CA ALA A 224 23.94 3.53 13.60
C ALA A 224 23.75 4.62 12.53
N ALA A 225 22.69 4.55 11.72
CA ALA A 225 22.38 5.56 10.71
C ALA A 225 21.86 6.90 11.30
N LEU A 226 21.41 6.90 12.56
CA LEU A 226 21.00 8.10 13.29
C LEU A 226 22.15 8.83 14.00
N ALA A 227 23.32 8.18 14.13
CA ALA A 227 24.49 8.69 14.84
C ALA A 227 25.39 9.53 13.92
#